data_AF-A0A0R3QCG9-F1
#
_entry.id   AF-A0A0R3QCG9-F1
#
_cell.length_a   1.000
_cell.length_b   1.000
_cell.length_c   1.000
_cell.angle_alpha   90.00
_cell.angle_beta   90.00
_cell.angle_gamma   90.00
#
_symmetry.space_group_name_H-M   'P 1'
#
loop_
_entity.id
_entity.type
_entity.pdbx_description
1 polymer ?
#
loop_
_entity_poly.entity_id
_entity_poly.type
_entity_poly.pdbx_seq_one_letter_code
_entity_poly.pdbx_strand_id
1 'polypeptide(L)'
;MGFPAIDQEKIYRNSMEATVAFLERYHADHYMVFNLRGRHAYDPSYFHNRVMTFEMDDHHPPRLELMAPFCRAVHDYLAADEQNVVAVHCKAGKGRTGVMICAYLVYINFYYSPRQNMDYYSIVRTVNNKGVTIPSQRRYVYYFSHLRKRNLNYMPLRCELIGVYFERPPRLNGILL
;
A
#
# COMPACT_ATOMS: atom_id res chain seq x y z
N MET A 1 1.21 0.66 9.49
CA MET A 1 2.34 0.41 10.44
C MET A 1 3.57 -0.14 9.71
N GLY A 2 4.70 -0.28 10.40
CA GLY A 2 5.88 -1.03 9.91
C GLY A 2 5.68 -2.54 10.03
N PHE A 3 6.62 -3.34 9.51
CA PHE A 3 6.57 -4.80 9.63
C PHE A 3 6.69 -5.25 11.10
N PRO A 4 5.77 -6.10 11.60
CA PRO A 4 5.89 -6.71 12.92
C PRO A 4 6.94 -7.83 12.86
N ALA A 5 8.13 -7.58 13.42
CA ALA A 5 9.26 -8.49 13.30
C ALA A 5 9.27 -9.57 14.39
N ILE A 6 9.54 -10.81 13.99
CA ILE A 6 9.76 -11.96 14.89
C ILE A 6 11.26 -12.16 15.15
N ASP A 7 12.06 -11.97 14.11
CA ASP A 7 13.49 -12.26 14.11
C ASP A 7 14.34 -11.08 14.62
N GLN A 8 15.65 -11.09 14.32
CA GLN A 8 16.61 -10.04 14.68
C GLN A 8 16.19 -8.63 14.23
N GLU A 9 15.31 -8.51 13.22
CA GLU A 9 14.75 -7.21 12.82
C GLU A 9 13.99 -6.51 13.98
N LYS A 10 13.55 -7.24 15.02
CA LYS A 10 12.87 -6.67 16.21
C LYS A 10 13.72 -5.73 17.05
N ILE A 11 15.05 -5.78 16.91
CA ILE A 11 15.97 -4.91 17.67
C ILE A 11 15.83 -3.45 17.21
N TYR A 12 15.50 -3.23 15.94
CA TYR A 12 15.43 -1.89 15.34
C TYR A 12 14.08 -1.61 14.65
N ARG A 13 13.09 -2.50 14.78
CA ARG A 13 11.70 -2.35 14.34
C ARG A 13 10.73 -2.77 15.42
N ASN A 14 9.44 -2.54 15.17
CA ASN A 14 8.36 -3.04 16.01
C ASN A 14 8.45 -4.56 16.12
N SER A 15 8.53 -5.10 17.34
CA SER A 15 8.42 -6.54 17.55
C SER A 15 6.99 -7.02 17.30
N MET A 16 6.84 -8.29 16.94
CA MET A 16 5.54 -8.95 16.82
C MET A 16 4.79 -8.86 18.15
N GLU A 17 5.44 -9.18 19.27
CA GLU A 17 4.78 -9.20 20.58
C GLU A 17 4.24 -7.83 20.98
N ALA A 18 5.03 -6.76 20.79
CA ALA A 18 4.59 -5.41 21.10
C ALA A 18 3.48 -4.92 20.17
N THR A 19 3.53 -5.31 18.89
CA THR A 19 2.50 -4.94 17.91
C THR A 19 1.17 -5.62 18.24
N VAL A 20 1.18 -6.91 18.56
CA VAL A 20 0.00 -7.66 19.00
C VAL A 20 -0.54 -7.08 20.30
N ALA A 21 0.31 -6.90 21.32
CA ALA A 21 -0.10 -6.34 22.60
C ALA A 21 -0.74 -4.94 22.47
N PHE A 22 -0.24 -4.11 21.56
CA PHE A 22 -0.85 -2.82 21.25
C PHE A 22 -2.25 -2.99 20.65
N LEU A 23 -2.41 -3.83 19.62
CA LEU A 23 -3.71 -4.03 18.98
C LEU A 23 -4.73 -4.67 19.93
N GLU A 24 -4.34 -5.66 20.72
CA GLU A 24 -5.22 -6.27 21.73
C GLU A 24 -5.61 -5.26 22.82
N ARG A 25 -4.68 -4.42 23.28
CA ARG A 25 -4.99 -3.44 24.33
C ARG A 25 -6.01 -2.39 23.91
N TYR A 26 -5.98 -1.95 22.65
CA TYR A 26 -6.78 -0.81 22.18
C TYR A 26 -7.96 -1.21 21.29
N HIS A 27 -7.88 -2.37 20.63
CA HIS A 27 -8.82 -2.81 19.60
C HIS A 27 -9.06 -4.32 19.62
N ALA A 28 -8.99 -4.97 20.79
CA ALA A 28 -9.32 -6.39 20.93
C ALA A 28 -10.58 -6.74 20.14
N ASP A 29 -10.51 -7.82 19.35
CA ASP A 29 -11.59 -8.31 18.48
C ASP A 29 -12.08 -7.39 17.36
N HIS A 30 -11.56 -6.17 17.27
CA HIS A 30 -11.99 -5.14 16.33
C HIS A 30 -10.88 -4.67 15.38
N TYR A 31 -9.82 -5.44 15.15
CA TYR A 31 -8.80 -5.10 14.13
C TYR A 31 -8.63 -6.16 13.04
N MET A 32 -8.32 -5.70 11.83
CA MET A 32 -7.84 -6.55 10.72
C MET A 32 -6.47 -6.08 10.24
N VAL A 33 -5.51 -6.99 10.14
CA VAL A 33 -4.16 -6.70 9.63
C VAL A 33 -4.10 -6.98 8.13
N PHE A 34 -3.63 -6.01 7.35
CA PHE A 34 -3.38 -6.19 5.92
C PHE A 34 -1.88 -6.22 5.65
N ASN A 35 -1.37 -7.40 5.31
CA ASN A 35 0.04 -7.63 4.98
C ASN A 35 0.28 -7.44 3.47
N LEU A 36 1.03 -6.40 3.10
CA LEU A 36 1.39 -6.12 1.71
C LEU A 36 2.66 -6.85 1.23
N ARG A 37 3.23 -7.74 2.05
CA ARG A 37 4.44 -8.53 1.74
C ARG A 37 4.10 -10.01 1.60
N GLY A 38 3.45 -10.41 0.50
CA GLY A 38 3.06 -11.81 0.28
C GLY A 38 4.17 -12.84 0.52
N ARG A 39 5.40 -12.57 0.06
CA ARG A 39 6.57 -13.45 0.26
C ARG A 39 7.19 -13.43 1.66
N HIS A 40 6.69 -12.59 2.57
CA HIS A 40 7.15 -12.47 3.95
C HIS A 40 5.93 -12.58 4.87
N ALA A 41 5.17 -13.64 4.67
CA ALA A 41 4.10 -14.02 5.58
C ALA A 41 4.68 -14.47 6.92
N TYR A 42 3.96 -14.16 7.99
CA TYR A 42 4.14 -14.73 9.31
C TYR A 42 2.88 -15.54 9.64
N ASP A 43 2.95 -16.36 10.68
CA ASP A 43 1.79 -17.13 11.13
C ASP A 43 0.63 -16.17 11.50
N PRO A 44 -0.52 -16.23 10.81
CA PRO A 44 -1.65 -15.35 11.13
C PRO A 44 -2.22 -15.60 12.54
N SER A 45 -1.90 -16.73 13.19
CA SER A 45 -2.31 -17.04 14.56
C SER A 45 -1.83 -15.99 15.58
N TYR A 46 -0.71 -15.30 15.32
CA TYR A 46 -0.24 -14.18 16.15
C TYR A 46 -1.27 -13.05 16.29
N PHE A 47 -2.13 -12.89 15.30
CA PHE A 47 -3.20 -11.89 15.26
C PHE A 47 -4.58 -12.54 15.32
N HIS A 48 -4.71 -13.71 15.97
CA HIS A 48 -5.98 -14.44 16.07
C HIS A 48 -6.62 -14.73 14.70
N ASN A 49 -5.80 -15.00 13.69
CA ASN A 49 -6.19 -15.20 12.29
C ASN A 49 -6.86 -13.98 11.61
N ARG A 50 -6.74 -12.79 12.19
CA ARG A 50 -7.22 -11.51 11.62
C ARG A 50 -6.19 -10.89 10.67
N VAL A 51 -5.76 -11.64 9.66
CA VAL A 51 -4.76 -11.21 8.68
C VAL A 51 -5.21 -11.49 7.25
N MET A 52 -5.21 -10.47 6.40
CA MET A 52 -5.35 -10.59 4.96
C MET A 52 -4.05 -10.25 4.24
N THR A 53 -3.69 -11.02 3.22
CA THR A 53 -2.44 -10.84 2.47
C THR A 53 -2.70 -10.36 1.05
N PHE A 54 -1.99 -9.31 0.64
CA PHE A 54 -1.98 -8.80 -0.73
C PHE A 54 -0.53 -8.68 -1.22
N GLU A 55 -0.13 -9.46 -2.22
CA GLU A 55 1.26 -9.48 -2.63
C GLU A 55 1.67 -8.21 -3.39
N MET A 56 2.74 -7.55 -2.94
CA MET A 56 3.39 -6.45 -3.62
C MET A 56 4.91 -6.56 -3.54
N ASP A 57 5.57 -6.55 -4.70
CA ASP A 57 7.03 -6.51 -4.79
C ASP A 57 7.60 -5.21 -4.21
N ASP A 58 8.77 -5.29 -3.59
CA ASP A 58 9.38 -4.11 -2.96
C ASP A 58 9.76 -3.06 -4.02
N HIS A 59 9.56 -1.78 -3.70
CA HIS A 59 9.76 -0.62 -4.60
C HIS A 59 8.92 -0.57 -5.89
N HIS A 60 8.07 -1.56 -6.14
CA HIS A 60 7.16 -1.59 -7.29
C HIS A 60 5.76 -1.03 -6.91
N PRO A 61 4.96 -0.57 -7.88
CA PRO A 61 3.53 -0.39 -7.67
C PRO A 61 2.81 -1.74 -7.49
N PRO A 62 1.60 -1.77 -6.89
CA PRO A 62 0.77 -2.97 -6.87
C PRO A 62 0.35 -3.34 -8.30
N ARG A 63 -0.05 -4.59 -8.53
CA ARG A 63 -0.82 -4.91 -9.74
C ARG A 63 -2.15 -4.13 -9.68
N LEU A 64 -2.57 -3.56 -10.80
CA LEU A 64 -3.76 -2.70 -10.82
C LEU A 64 -5.03 -3.49 -10.43
N GLU A 65 -5.10 -4.76 -10.82
CA GLU A 65 -6.15 -5.72 -10.47
C GLU A 65 -6.29 -5.97 -8.96
N LEU A 66 -5.25 -5.76 -8.16
CA LEU A 66 -5.27 -5.96 -6.70
C LEU A 66 -5.84 -4.78 -5.92
N MET A 67 -5.87 -3.59 -6.53
CA MET A 67 -6.26 -2.37 -5.82
C MET A 67 -7.75 -2.36 -5.46
N ALA A 68 -8.64 -2.76 -6.37
CA ALA A 68 -10.08 -2.79 -6.09
C ALA A 68 -10.48 -3.87 -5.06
N PRO A 69 -9.99 -5.13 -5.15
CA PRO A 69 -10.21 -6.13 -4.12
C PRO A 69 -9.72 -5.70 -2.73
N PHE A 70 -8.54 -5.09 -2.64
CA PHE A 70 -8.04 -4.53 -1.38
C PHE A 70 -8.98 -3.48 -0.81
N CYS A 71 -9.41 -2.51 -1.63
CA CYS A 71 -10.29 -1.44 -1.15
C CYS A 71 -11.64 -1.98 -0.67
N ARG A 72 -12.21 -2.97 -1.36
CA ARG A 72 -13.44 -3.64 -0.91
C ARG A 72 -13.23 -4.36 0.41
N ALA A 73 -12.20 -5.18 0.54
CA ALA A 73 -11.92 -5.89 1.79
C ALA A 73 -11.73 -4.95 2.99
N VAL A 74 -11.02 -3.83 2.79
CA VAL A 74 -10.90 -2.79 3.83
C VAL A 74 -12.25 -2.15 4.14
N HIS A 75 -13.02 -1.79 3.11
CA HIS A 75 -14.33 -1.15 3.28
C HIS A 75 -15.31 -2.06 4.01
N ASP A 76 -15.45 -3.30 3.57
CA ASP A 76 -16.37 -4.28 4.11
C ASP A 76 -16.07 -4.57 5.59
N TYR A 77 -14.78 -4.69 5.95
CA TYR A 77 -14.37 -4.87 7.35
C TYR A 77 -14.70 -3.65 8.21
N LEU A 78 -14.34 -2.44 7.74
CA LEU A 78 -14.63 -1.20 8.48
C LEU A 78 -16.12 -0.90 8.59
N ALA A 79 -16.94 -1.32 7.62
CA ALA A 79 -18.38 -1.10 7.62
C ALA A 79 -19.15 -2.10 8.49
N ALA A 80 -18.54 -3.23 8.86
CA ALA A 80 -19.21 -4.28 9.63
C ALA A 80 -19.45 -3.90 11.11
N ASP A 81 -18.62 -3.03 11.68
CA ASP A 81 -18.75 -2.53 13.05
C ASP A 81 -18.05 -1.16 13.16
N GLU A 82 -18.64 -0.20 13.86
CA GLU A 82 -18.07 1.15 14.03
C GLU A 82 -16.76 1.18 14.83
N GLN A 83 -16.51 0.14 15.63
CA GLN A 83 -15.28 -0.03 16.40
C GLN A 83 -14.14 -0.62 15.55
N ASN A 84 -14.46 -1.14 14.35
CA ASN A 84 -13.47 -1.82 13.53
C ASN A 84 -12.38 -0.88 13.02
N VAL A 85 -11.13 -1.34 13.11
CA VAL A 85 -9.94 -0.66 12.60
C VAL A 85 -9.12 -1.57 11.69
N VAL A 86 -8.36 -0.96 10.77
CA VAL A 86 -7.45 -1.70 9.88
C VAL A 86 -6.00 -1.31 10.09
N ALA A 87 -5.14 -2.31 10.18
CA ALA A 87 -3.70 -2.14 10.32
C ALA A 87 -2.99 -2.60 9.04
N VAL A 88 -2.73 -1.66 8.12
CA VAL A 88 -2.03 -1.95 6.85
C VAL A 88 -0.52 -1.82 7.03
N HIS A 89 0.26 -2.80 6.58
CA HIS A 89 1.71 -2.75 6.67
C HIS A 89 2.44 -3.30 5.45
N CYS A 90 3.68 -2.85 5.28
CA CYS A 90 4.65 -3.46 4.36
C CYS A 90 5.94 -3.74 5.13
N LYS A 91 7.10 -3.27 4.66
CA LYS A 91 8.36 -3.28 5.42
C LYS A 91 8.47 -2.05 6.34
N ALA A 92 8.56 -0.85 5.75
CA ALA A 92 8.67 0.41 6.49
C ALA A 92 7.31 1.12 6.73
N GLY A 93 6.22 0.64 6.12
CA GLY A 93 4.91 1.29 6.21
C GLY A 93 4.88 2.67 5.54
N LYS A 94 5.51 2.79 4.35
CA LYS A 94 5.74 4.06 3.64
C LYS A 94 5.18 4.02 2.21
N GLY A 95 5.96 3.56 1.23
CA GLY A 95 5.58 3.58 -0.19
C GLY A 95 4.39 2.65 -0.50
N ARG A 96 4.58 1.33 -0.41
CA ARG A 96 3.54 0.33 -0.71
C ARG A 96 2.26 0.53 0.11
N THR A 97 2.41 0.70 1.42
CA THR A 97 1.31 1.02 2.33
C THR A 97 0.60 2.30 1.93
N GLY A 98 1.35 3.35 1.59
CA GLY A 98 0.79 4.61 1.13
C GLY A 98 0.00 4.49 -0.16
N VAL A 99 0.47 3.72 -1.14
CA VAL A 99 -0.28 3.49 -2.39
C VAL A 99 -1.64 2.86 -2.10
N MET A 100 -1.68 1.79 -1.29
CA MET A 100 -2.92 1.08 -1.00
C MET A 100 -3.88 1.90 -0.12
N ILE A 101 -3.34 2.64 0.87
CA ILE A 101 -4.15 3.58 1.67
C ILE A 101 -4.70 4.70 0.79
N CYS A 102 -3.88 5.31 -0.08
CA CYS A 102 -4.36 6.35 -1.00
C CYS A 102 -5.40 5.81 -1.99
N ALA A 103 -5.27 4.56 -2.42
CA ALA A 103 -6.29 3.90 -3.22
C ALA A 103 -7.61 3.78 -2.43
N TYR A 104 -7.56 3.40 -1.16
CA TYR A 104 -8.75 3.36 -0.31
C TYR A 104 -9.37 4.74 -0.09
N LEU A 105 -8.56 5.78 0.14
CA LEU A 105 -9.06 7.17 0.25
C LEU A 105 -9.75 7.63 -1.04
N VAL A 106 -9.21 7.25 -2.20
CA VAL A 106 -9.89 7.44 -3.50
C VAL A 106 -11.18 6.63 -3.57
N TYR A 107 -11.18 5.39 -3.07
CA TYR A 107 -12.34 4.48 -3.12
C TYR A 107 -13.56 5.05 -2.38
N ILE A 108 -13.33 5.68 -1.23
CA ILE A 108 -14.37 6.32 -0.39
C ILE A 108 -14.61 7.80 -0.71
N ASN A 109 -14.02 8.33 -1.80
CA ASN A 109 -14.11 9.74 -2.19
C ASN A 109 -13.67 10.75 -1.11
N PHE A 110 -12.64 10.42 -0.32
CA PHE A 110 -12.16 11.29 0.78
C PHE A 110 -11.71 12.68 0.27
N TYR A 111 -10.91 12.70 -0.80
CA TYR A 111 -10.66 13.90 -1.61
C TYR A 111 -10.88 13.61 -3.09
N TYR A 112 -11.32 14.62 -3.83
CA TYR A 112 -11.55 14.52 -5.27
C TYR A 112 -10.26 14.27 -6.08
N SER A 113 -9.15 14.86 -5.67
CA SER A 113 -7.87 14.69 -6.35
C SER A 113 -7.04 13.54 -5.76
N PRO A 114 -6.55 12.59 -6.57
CA PRO A 114 -5.59 11.58 -6.09
C PRO A 114 -4.32 12.21 -5.53
N ARG A 115 -3.93 13.41 -6.00
CA ARG A 115 -2.82 14.17 -5.43
C ARG A 115 -3.08 14.56 -3.98
N GLN A 116 -4.26 15.10 -3.69
CA GLN A 116 -4.62 15.53 -2.32
C GLN A 116 -4.61 14.34 -1.35
N ASN A 117 -5.12 13.17 -1.76
CA ASN A 117 -5.04 11.95 -0.96
C ASN A 117 -3.58 11.54 -0.64
N MET A 118 -2.69 11.62 -1.63
CA MET A 118 -1.25 11.33 -1.43
C MET A 118 -0.54 12.37 -0.57
N ASP A 119 -0.88 13.65 -0.71
CA ASP A 119 -0.30 14.74 0.08
C ASP A 119 -0.76 14.61 1.55
N TYR A 120 -2.06 14.35 1.78
CA TYR A 120 -2.61 14.05 3.10
C TYR A 120 -1.90 12.87 3.76
N TYR A 121 -1.76 11.74 3.06
CA TYR A 121 -1.01 10.58 3.57
C TYR A 121 0.42 10.95 3.94
N SER A 122 1.09 11.75 3.11
CA SER A 122 2.49 12.13 3.32
C SER A 122 2.68 13.00 4.55
N ILE A 123 1.77 13.95 4.79
CA ILE A 123 1.77 14.83 5.97
C ILE A 123 1.52 14.02 7.24
N VAL A 124 0.50 13.17 7.23
CA VAL A 124 0.08 12.41 8.41
C VAL A 124 1.11 11.33 8.76
N ARG A 125 1.71 10.68 7.76
CA ARG A 125 2.58 9.52 7.98
C ARG A 125 4.05 9.89 8.25
N THR A 126 4.52 11.03 7.75
CA THR A 126 5.97 11.34 7.73
C THR A 126 6.27 12.75 8.19
N VAL A 127 7.40 12.94 8.87
CA VAL A 127 7.85 14.26 9.34
C VAL A 127 8.34 15.19 8.21
N ASN A 128 8.71 14.63 7.05
CA ASN A 128 9.31 15.35 5.94
C ASN A 128 8.41 15.42 4.70
N ASN A 129 7.12 15.09 4.85
CA ASN A 129 6.13 15.05 3.76
C ASN A 129 6.53 14.14 2.58
N LYS A 130 7.36 13.13 2.81
CA LYS A 130 7.79 12.17 1.79
C LYS A 130 7.11 10.83 2.03
N GLY A 131 5.81 10.72 1.78
CA GLY A 131 5.07 9.47 1.82
C GLY A 131 5.30 8.62 0.57
N VAL A 132 4.43 8.78 -0.44
CA VAL A 132 4.53 8.09 -1.74
C VAL A 132 5.34 8.94 -2.71
N THR A 133 6.65 8.69 -2.77
CA THR A 133 7.59 9.48 -3.58
C THR A 133 7.94 8.86 -4.92
N ILE A 134 7.88 7.53 -5.05
CA ILE A 134 8.27 6.83 -6.27
C ILE A 134 7.24 7.14 -7.38
N PRO A 135 7.66 7.66 -8.56
CA PRO A 135 6.72 8.07 -9.61
C PRO A 135 5.80 6.94 -10.10
N SER A 136 6.31 5.71 -10.23
CA SER A 136 5.50 4.55 -10.62
C SER A 136 4.41 4.23 -9.60
N GLN A 137 4.71 4.31 -8.30
CA GLN A 137 3.72 4.14 -7.23
C GLN A 137 2.64 5.22 -7.26
N ARG A 138 3.02 6.49 -7.44
CA ARG A 138 2.08 7.61 -7.59
C ARG A 138 1.17 7.42 -8.79
N ARG A 139 1.73 6.99 -9.94
CA ARG A 139 0.99 6.72 -11.18
C ARG A 139 -0.16 5.74 -10.97
N TYR A 140 0.02 4.70 -10.14
CA TYR A 140 -1.02 3.71 -9.92
C TYR A 140 -2.20 4.24 -9.09
N VAL A 141 -1.96 5.20 -8.17
CA VAL A 141 -3.05 5.93 -7.50
C VAL A 141 -3.87 6.73 -8.52
N TYR A 142 -3.20 7.38 -9.49
CA TYR A 142 -3.89 8.07 -10.59
C TYR A 142 -4.66 7.10 -11.49
N TYR A 143 -4.08 5.95 -11.85
CA TYR A 143 -4.78 4.93 -12.65
C TYR A 143 -6.03 4.42 -11.94
N PHE A 144 -5.92 4.09 -10.65
CA PHE A 144 -7.07 3.66 -9.88
C PHE A 144 -8.15 4.74 -9.77
N SER A 145 -7.76 6.00 -9.53
CA SER A 145 -8.69 7.14 -9.54
C SER A 145 -9.37 7.32 -10.89
N HIS A 146 -8.65 7.14 -11.99
CA HIS A 146 -9.21 7.21 -13.34
C HIS A 146 -10.26 6.12 -13.58
N LEU A 147 -9.96 4.88 -13.22
CA LEU A 147 -10.90 3.76 -13.32
C LEU A 147 -12.17 4.03 -12.51
N ARG A 148 -12.02 4.48 -11.25
CA ARG A 148 -13.17 4.79 -10.37
C ARG A 148 -14.03 5.93 -10.90
N LYS A 149 -13.42 7.05 -11.33
CA LYS A 149 -14.15 8.22 -11.85
C LYS A 149 -14.96 7.90 -13.11
N ARG A 150 -14.50 6.94 -13.92
CA ARG A 150 -15.16 6.52 -15.15
C ARG A 150 -16.00 5.26 -15.01
N ASN A 151 -16.10 4.71 -13.80
CA ASN A 151 -16.77 3.44 -13.53
C ASN A 151 -16.30 2.29 -14.45
N LEU A 152 -14.98 2.19 -14.63
CA LEU A 152 -14.35 1.20 -15.50
C LEU A 152 -13.81 0.02 -14.70
N ASN A 153 -14.02 -1.18 -15.22
CA ASN A 153 -13.31 -2.37 -14.78
C ASN A 153 -11.99 -2.49 -15.54
N TYR A 154 -10.91 -2.85 -14.84
CA TYR A 154 -9.65 -3.14 -15.49
C TYR A 154 -9.75 -4.45 -16.28
N MET A 155 -9.28 -4.43 -17.54
CA MET A 155 -9.08 -5.62 -18.35
C MET A 155 -7.67 -5.55 -18.95
N PRO A 156 -6.91 -6.66 -18.97
CA PRO A 156 -5.62 -6.72 -19.64
C PRO A 156 -5.78 -6.41 -21.13
N LEU A 157 -5.02 -5.44 -21.64
CA LEU A 157 -4.96 -5.12 -23.06
C LEU A 157 -3.65 -5.66 -23.63
N ARG A 158 -3.74 -6.46 -24.70
CA ARG A 158 -2.57 -6.91 -25.43
C ARG A 158 -2.11 -5.79 -26.35
N CYS A 159 -0.92 -5.27 -26.09
CA CYS A 159 -0.23 -4.32 -26.95
C CYS A 159 1.14 -4.88 -27.31
N GLU A 160 1.67 -4.47 -28.47
CA GLU A 160 3.04 -4.76 -28.86
C GLU A 160 3.89 -3.49 -28.73
N LEU A 161 5.05 -3.61 -28.10
CA LEU A 161 5.99 -2.50 -27.99
C LEU A 161 6.82 -2.42 -29.27
N ILE A 162 6.47 -1.47 -30.14
CA ILE A 162 7.13 -1.29 -31.45
C ILE A 162 8.42 -0.47 -31.39
N GLY A 163 8.61 0.32 -30.34
CA GLY A 163 9.79 1.18 -30.20
C GLY A 163 9.76 2.09 -28.97
N VAL A 164 10.93 2.62 -28.61
CA VAL A 164 11.10 3.60 -27.54
C VAL A 164 11.94 4.76 -28.08
N TYR A 165 11.44 5.98 -27.92
CA TYR A 165 12.12 7.21 -28.36
C TYR A 165 12.64 7.99 -27.16
N PHE A 166 13.88 8.47 -27.25
CA PHE A 166 14.52 9.29 -26.22
C PHE A 166 14.67 10.72 -26.76
N GLU A 167 13.88 11.66 -26.23
CA GLU A 167 13.97 13.07 -26.64
C GLU A 167 15.32 13.69 -26.26
N ARG A 168 15.89 13.28 -25.12
CA ARG A 168 17.18 13.74 -24.61
C ARG A 168 17.92 12.55 -24.01
N PRO A 169 18.75 11.83 -24.79
CA PRO A 169 19.43 10.64 -24.30
C PRO A 169 20.35 11.00 -23.12
N PRO A 170 20.44 10.14 -22.09
CA PRO A 170 21.31 10.37 -20.94
C PRO A 170 22.77 10.54 -21.38
N ARG A 171 23.46 11.55 -20.82
CA ARG A 171 24.91 11.64 -20.95
C ARG A 171 25.53 10.66 -19.97
N LEU A 172 25.99 9.52 -20.45
CA LEU A 172 26.81 8.61 -19.67
C LEU A 172 28.21 9.22 -19.61
N ASN A 173 28.63 9.66 -18.43
CA ASN A 173 29.98 10.19 -18.23
C ASN A 173 31.00 9.07 -18.48
N GLY A 174 31.65 9.06 -19.65
CA GLY A 174 33.02 8.58 -19.80
C GLY A 174 33.27 7.08 -20.02
N ILE A 175 32.30 6.27 -20.47
CA ILE A 175 32.62 4.98 -21.12
C ILE A 175 31.73 4.84 -22.35
N LEU A 176 32.21 5.39 -23.46
CA LEU A 176 31.83 5.00 -24.81
C LEU A 176 33.04 4.23 -25.36
N LEU A 177 32.78 2.95 -25.67
CA LEU A 177 33.53 1.99 -26.50
C LEU A 177 35.00 2.31 -26.82
#